data_AF-A0A1S4DUZ8-F1
#
_entry.id   AF-A0A1S4DUZ8-F1
#
_cell.length_a   1.000
_cell.length_b   1.000
_cell.length_c   1.000
_cell.angle_alpha   90.00
_cell.angle_beta   90.00
_cell.angle_gamma   90.00
#
_symmetry.space_group_name_H-M   'P 1'
#
loop_
_entity.id
_entity.type
_entity.pdbx_description
1 polymer ?
#
loop_
_entity_poly.entity_id
_entity_poly.type
_entity_poly.pdbx_seq_one_letter_code
_entity_poly.pdbx_strand_id
1 'polypeptide(L)'
;MSARKSRANATEKVLSNQEQQAREDIAQEAKTGKIYRANYTDRQGRTVLVMRPSSQNTESTTGQIRYLVYCMEHAILSSNSTDGYMVWLIDFHGWNTSCLSLKVTRDTAHVLQNHYPERLGLAILYNPPKVFESFWVMVRPFLESKTSKKVKFVYSNNPESLKIMADNFDADKLETSFGGKNPIGFNYEDYSQRMMEDDKKMTRFIDSGCSSPTYKALLSKSQLLDSAASDFDSQASDDESDTDEIPSNLGLPDDKLQEATSATTSDSR
;
A
#
# COMPACT_ATOMS: atom_id res chain seq x y z
N MET A 1 -1.05 28.34 41.24
CA MET A 1 -1.22 26.87 41.08
C MET A 1 -2.49 26.47 40.33
N SER A 2 -3.62 27.19 40.45
CA SER A 2 -4.91 26.84 39.81
C SER A 2 -4.89 26.82 38.26
N ALA A 3 -4.32 27.85 37.61
CA ALA A 3 -4.28 27.94 36.14
C ALA A 3 -3.45 26.84 35.45
N ARG A 4 -2.36 26.38 36.09
CA ARG A 4 -1.51 25.29 35.56
C ARG A 4 -2.24 23.94 35.61
N LYS A 5 -3.02 23.69 36.68
CA LYS A 5 -3.83 22.48 36.83
C LYS A 5 -5.01 22.45 35.85
N SER A 6 -5.65 23.60 35.62
CA SER A 6 -6.71 23.75 34.61
C SER A 6 -6.21 23.54 33.18
N ARG A 7 -5.00 24.01 32.85
CA ARG A 7 -4.39 23.82 31.52
C ARG A 7 -3.97 22.37 31.29
N ALA A 8 -3.42 21.70 32.30
CA ALA A 8 -3.07 20.27 32.23
C ALA A 8 -4.31 19.39 31.96
N ASN A 9 -5.41 19.61 32.70
CA ASN A 9 -6.65 18.86 32.51
C ASN A 9 -7.30 19.10 31.13
N ALA A 10 -7.18 20.31 30.59
CA ALA A 10 -7.69 20.63 29.26
C ALA A 10 -6.88 19.94 28.15
N THR A 11 -5.55 19.93 28.27
CA THR A 11 -4.67 19.24 27.33
C THR A 11 -4.91 17.73 27.36
N GLU A 12 -5.03 17.13 28.55
CA GLU A 12 -5.28 15.69 28.71
C GLU A 12 -6.62 15.26 28.09
N LYS A 13 -7.68 16.06 28.28
CA LYS A 13 -9.00 15.83 27.67
C LYS A 13 -9.00 15.98 26.15
N VAL A 14 -8.20 16.90 25.61
CA VAL A 14 -8.05 17.05 24.15
C VAL A 14 -7.32 15.85 23.55
N LEU A 15 -6.24 15.40 24.19
CA LEU A 15 -5.50 14.21 23.77
C LEU A 15 -6.37 12.96 23.79
N SER A 16 -7.13 12.73 24.87
CA SER A 16 -8.02 11.57 24.97
C SER A 16 -9.10 11.55 23.88
N ASN A 17 -9.66 12.71 23.53
CA ASN A 17 -10.66 12.82 22.47
C ASN A 17 -10.07 12.59 21.08
N GLN A 18 -8.83 13.02 20.85
CA GLN A 18 -8.14 12.82 19.58
C GLN A 18 -7.76 11.35 19.37
N GLU A 19 -7.28 10.67 20.42
CA GLU A 19 -6.99 9.25 20.38
C GLU A 19 -8.24 8.43 20.09
N GLN A 20 -9.36 8.76 20.74
CA GLN A 20 -10.64 8.10 20.49
C GLN A 20 -11.09 8.26 19.03
N GLN A 21 -11.02 9.48 18.49
CA GLN A 21 -11.36 9.72 17.08
C GLN A 21 -10.44 8.95 16.13
N ALA A 22 -9.12 8.91 16.40
CA ALA A 22 -8.18 8.18 15.56
C ALA A 22 -8.49 6.67 15.52
N ARG A 23 -8.91 6.09 16.66
CA ARG A 23 -9.34 4.68 16.73
C ARG A 23 -10.63 4.43 15.96
N GLU A 24 -11.57 5.36 16.03
CA GLU A 24 -12.82 5.26 15.26
C GLU A 24 -12.56 5.34 13.75
N ASP A 25 -11.68 6.25 13.30
CA ASP A 25 -11.26 6.36 11.91
C ASP A 25 -10.63 5.03 11.43
N ILE A 26 -9.69 4.49 12.20
CA ILE A 26 -9.04 3.19 11.92
C ILE A 26 -10.09 2.06 11.86
N ALA A 27 -11.04 2.04 12.79
CA ALA A 27 -12.10 1.05 12.79
C ALA A 27 -13.00 1.15 11.56
N GLN A 28 -13.30 2.36 11.05
CA GLN A 28 -14.05 2.53 9.80
C GLN A 28 -13.28 1.99 8.60
N GLU A 29 -11.98 2.30 8.50
CA GLU A 29 -11.11 1.84 7.41
C GLU A 29 -11.00 0.30 7.39
N ALA A 30 -11.04 -0.34 8.56
CA ALA A 30 -10.96 -1.79 8.70
C ALA A 30 -12.22 -2.57 8.28
N LYS A 31 -13.41 -1.94 8.24
CA LYS A 31 -14.71 -2.63 8.15
C LYS A 31 -14.84 -3.63 7.00
N THR A 32 -14.23 -3.34 5.86
CA THR A 32 -14.37 -4.13 4.63
C THR A 32 -13.27 -5.15 4.42
N GLY A 33 -12.24 -5.18 5.29
CA GLY A 33 -11.11 -6.09 5.10
C GLY A 33 -10.22 -5.72 3.91
N LYS A 34 -10.20 -4.43 3.53
CA LYS A 34 -9.32 -3.94 2.45
C LYS A 34 -7.83 -4.12 2.76
N ILE A 35 -7.46 -4.07 4.03
CA ILE A 35 -6.15 -4.45 4.56
C ILE A 35 -6.42 -5.11 5.91
N TYR A 36 -5.77 -6.22 6.22
CA TYR A 36 -5.80 -6.80 7.56
C TYR A 36 -4.63 -7.74 7.80
N ARG A 37 -4.27 -7.92 9.07
CA ARG A 37 -3.30 -8.93 9.49
C ARG A 37 -3.95 -10.30 9.55
N ALA A 38 -3.39 -11.25 8.79
CA ALA A 38 -3.85 -12.64 8.84
C ALA A 38 -3.58 -13.27 10.21
N ASN A 39 -4.35 -14.29 10.56
CA ASN A 39 -4.15 -15.10 11.77
C ASN A 39 -3.12 -16.23 11.57
N TYR A 40 -2.44 -16.26 10.42
CA TYR A 40 -1.38 -17.18 10.09
C TYR A 40 -0.13 -16.42 9.62
N THR A 41 1.00 -17.11 9.66
CA THR A 41 2.28 -16.64 9.11
C THR A 41 2.59 -17.39 7.83
N ASP A 42 3.56 -16.88 7.08
CA ASP A 42 4.22 -17.69 6.07
C ASP A 42 5.09 -18.79 6.74
N ARG A 43 5.70 -19.65 5.92
CA ARG A 43 6.59 -20.73 6.38
C ARG A 43 7.87 -20.25 7.06
N GLN A 44 8.25 -18.99 6.88
CA GLN A 44 9.41 -18.36 7.53
C GLN A 44 9.04 -17.66 8.85
N GLY A 45 7.77 -17.74 9.27
CA GLY A 45 7.28 -17.11 10.49
C GLY A 45 7.01 -15.61 10.37
N ARG A 46 7.05 -15.06 9.15
CA ARG A 46 6.77 -13.65 8.87
C ARG A 46 5.27 -13.39 8.94
N THR A 47 4.88 -12.26 9.51
CA THR A 47 3.47 -11.82 9.50
C THR A 47 2.98 -11.59 8.08
N VAL A 48 1.72 -11.94 7.83
CA VAL A 48 1.07 -11.75 6.53
C VAL A 48 0.03 -10.62 6.65
N LEU A 49 0.20 -9.59 5.82
CA LEU A 49 -0.84 -8.58 5.58
C LEU A 49 -1.57 -8.96 4.30
N VAL A 50 -2.87 -9.21 4.43
CA VAL A 50 -3.75 -9.42 3.28
C VAL A 50 -4.32 -8.07 2.84
N MET A 51 -4.30 -7.82 1.54
CA MET A 51 -4.83 -6.60 0.94
C MET A 51 -5.83 -6.94 -0.16
N ARG A 52 -7.01 -6.29 -0.14
CA ARG A 52 -8.07 -6.45 -1.13
C ARG A 52 -8.44 -5.05 -1.67
N PRO A 53 -7.78 -4.55 -2.73
CA PRO A 53 -8.03 -3.18 -3.19
C PRO A 53 -9.46 -2.96 -3.69
N SER A 54 -10.14 -4.01 -4.14
CA SER A 54 -11.56 -3.97 -4.53
C SER A 54 -12.51 -3.72 -3.36
N SER A 55 -12.04 -3.84 -2.12
CA SER A 55 -12.81 -3.62 -0.90
C SER A 55 -12.65 -2.20 -0.33
N GLN A 56 -12.15 -1.24 -1.12
CA GLN A 56 -12.03 0.16 -0.69
C GLN A 56 -13.41 0.72 -0.28
N ASN A 57 -13.45 1.42 0.86
CA ASN A 57 -14.71 1.88 1.48
C ASN A 57 -14.69 3.36 1.91
N THR A 58 -13.57 4.06 1.71
CA THR A 58 -13.40 5.46 2.09
C THR A 58 -12.59 6.20 1.04
N GLU A 59 -12.77 7.52 0.97
CA GLU A 59 -12.04 8.42 0.06
C GLU A 59 -10.87 9.15 0.74
N SER A 60 -10.75 9.04 2.07
CA SER A 60 -9.75 9.77 2.84
C SER A 60 -8.35 9.18 2.65
N THR A 61 -7.51 9.81 1.82
CA THR A 61 -6.10 9.40 1.64
C THR A 61 -5.36 9.31 2.98
N THR A 62 -5.55 10.30 3.86
CA THR A 62 -4.93 10.28 5.20
C THR A 62 -5.44 9.13 6.06
N GLY A 63 -6.75 8.83 6.02
CA GLY A 63 -7.34 7.70 6.73
C GLY A 63 -6.78 6.36 6.25
N GLN A 64 -6.70 6.19 4.93
CA GLN A 64 -6.15 4.99 4.28
C GLN A 64 -4.68 4.78 4.64
N ILE A 65 -3.85 5.83 4.58
CA ILE A 65 -2.44 5.76 4.96
C ILE A 65 -2.32 5.44 6.46
N ARG A 66 -3.07 6.13 7.32
CA ARG A 66 -3.06 5.86 8.76
C ARG A 66 -3.42 4.39 9.06
N TYR A 67 -4.41 3.85 8.36
CA TYR A 67 -4.81 2.46 8.53
C TYR A 67 -3.76 1.45 8.04
N LEU A 68 -3.09 1.74 6.92
CA LEU A 68 -1.96 0.93 6.47
C LEU A 68 -0.83 0.90 7.51
N VAL A 69 -0.44 2.09 8.01
CA VAL A 69 0.62 2.23 9.01
C VAL A 69 0.22 1.52 10.31
N TYR A 70 -1.03 1.62 10.75
CA TYR A 70 -1.57 0.82 11.86
C TYR A 70 -1.36 -0.68 11.65
N CYS A 71 -1.77 -1.21 10.49
CA CYS A 71 -1.61 -2.63 10.17
C CYS A 71 -0.12 -3.05 10.18
N MET A 72 0.77 -2.20 9.67
CA MET A 72 2.21 -2.47 9.63
C MET A 72 2.86 -2.48 11.01
N GLU A 73 2.57 -1.50 11.88
CA GLU A 73 3.11 -1.46 13.25
C GLU A 73 2.68 -2.71 14.05
N HIS A 74 1.42 -3.12 13.93
CA HIS A 74 0.93 -4.32 14.60
C HIS A 74 1.47 -5.61 13.97
N ALA A 75 1.76 -5.63 12.67
CA ALA A 75 2.48 -6.73 12.03
C ALA A 75 3.91 -6.84 12.57
N ILE A 76 4.64 -5.72 12.68
CA ILE A 76 6.01 -5.69 13.22
C ILE A 76 6.04 -6.20 14.65
N LEU A 77 5.15 -5.70 15.53
CA LEU A 77 5.08 -6.17 16.92
C LEU A 77 4.65 -7.63 17.08
N SER A 78 3.96 -8.18 16.09
CA SER A 78 3.43 -9.54 16.13
C SER A 78 4.25 -10.52 15.31
N SER A 79 5.38 -10.09 14.74
CA SER A 79 6.24 -10.99 13.98
C SER A 79 6.97 -11.94 14.90
N ASN A 80 6.95 -13.21 14.52
CA ASN A 80 7.78 -14.25 15.12
C ASN A 80 9.08 -14.46 14.31
N SER A 81 9.26 -13.74 13.21
CA SER A 81 10.47 -13.81 12.39
C SER A 81 11.61 -13.04 13.05
N THR A 82 12.82 -13.54 12.88
CA THR A 82 14.04 -12.90 13.40
C THR A 82 14.50 -11.71 12.55
N ASP A 83 14.00 -11.61 11.32
CA ASP A 83 14.36 -10.56 10.35
C ASP A 83 13.45 -9.31 10.42
N GLY A 84 12.31 -9.39 11.11
CA GLY A 84 11.32 -8.32 11.18
C GLY A 84 10.64 -8.00 9.84
N TYR A 85 10.74 -8.88 8.85
CA TYR A 85 10.09 -8.70 7.55
C TYR A 85 8.65 -9.19 7.56
N MET A 86 7.81 -8.55 6.74
CA MET A 86 6.42 -8.93 6.52
C MET A 86 6.17 -9.40 5.09
N VAL A 87 5.11 -10.19 4.91
CA VAL A 87 4.61 -10.63 3.60
C VAL A 87 3.35 -9.87 3.27
N TRP A 88 3.25 -9.35 2.04
CA TRP A 88 2.03 -8.75 1.53
C TRP A 88 1.36 -9.73 0.55
N LEU A 89 0.11 -10.05 0.80
CA LEU A 89 -0.69 -10.95 -0.03
C LEU A 89 -1.89 -10.18 -0.58
N ILE A 90 -1.82 -9.81 -1.86
CA ILE A 90 -2.73 -8.87 -2.50
C ILE A 90 -3.69 -9.64 -3.40
N ASP A 91 -4.97 -9.61 -3.07
CA ASP A 91 -6.05 -10.22 -3.84
C ASP A 91 -6.61 -9.23 -4.87
N PHE A 92 -6.50 -9.58 -6.15
CA PHE A 92 -7.05 -8.77 -7.24
C PHE A 92 -8.45 -9.19 -7.67
N HIS A 93 -9.12 -10.09 -6.94
CA HIS A 93 -10.52 -10.41 -7.20
C HIS A 93 -11.39 -9.14 -7.12
N GLY A 94 -12.20 -8.91 -8.16
CA GLY A 94 -13.05 -7.71 -8.28
C GLY A 94 -12.28 -6.41 -8.52
N TRP A 95 -10.96 -6.45 -8.73
CA TRP A 95 -10.17 -5.25 -9.01
C TRP A 95 -10.51 -4.66 -10.37
N ASN A 96 -10.56 -3.34 -10.43
CA ASN A 96 -10.56 -2.56 -11.66
C ASN A 96 -9.69 -1.29 -11.47
N THR A 97 -9.49 -0.52 -12.53
CA THR A 97 -8.59 0.64 -12.52
C THR A 97 -9.02 1.75 -11.56
N SER A 98 -10.29 1.85 -11.15
CA SER A 98 -10.75 2.83 -10.17
C SER A 98 -10.48 2.42 -8.72
N CYS A 99 -10.09 1.16 -8.46
CA CYS A 99 -9.79 0.69 -7.10
C CYS A 99 -8.53 1.32 -6.50
N LEU A 100 -7.64 1.89 -7.32
CA LEU A 100 -6.38 2.49 -6.87
C LEU A 100 -6.20 3.90 -7.43
N SER A 101 -6.10 4.88 -6.53
CA SER A 101 -5.73 6.26 -6.87
C SER A 101 -4.21 6.39 -6.96
N LEU A 102 -3.70 6.96 -8.05
CA LEU A 102 -2.26 7.24 -8.22
C LEU A 102 -1.71 8.14 -7.10
N LYS A 103 -2.52 9.08 -6.60
CA LYS A 103 -2.14 9.93 -5.47
C LYS A 103 -1.90 9.08 -4.23
N VAL A 104 -2.85 8.21 -3.87
CA VAL A 104 -2.72 7.31 -2.72
C VAL A 104 -1.53 6.38 -2.89
N THR A 105 -1.30 5.84 -4.10
CA THR A 105 -0.15 4.99 -4.38
C THR A 105 1.17 5.71 -4.18
N ARG A 106 1.31 6.94 -4.70
CA ARG A 106 2.52 7.76 -4.56
C ARG A 106 2.76 8.13 -3.10
N ASP A 107 1.75 8.63 -2.41
CA ASP A 107 1.86 9.05 -1.00
C ASP A 107 2.16 7.84 -0.10
N THR A 108 1.56 6.68 -0.39
CA THR A 108 1.91 5.41 0.28
C THR A 108 3.36 5.01 0.03
N ALA A 109 3.83 5.06 -1.23
CA ALA A 109 5.21 4.73 -1.56
C ALA A 109 6.21 5.62 -0.80
N HIS A 110 5.91 6.92 -0.71
CA HIS A 110 6.70 7.88 0.06
C HIS A 110 6.77 7.51 1.55
N VAL A 111 5.62 7.21 2.18
CA VAL A 111 5.58 6.78 3.59
C VAL A 111 6.40 5.50 3.82
N LEU A 112 6.28 4.52 2.92
CA LEU A 112 7.00 3.25 3.05
C LEU A 112 8.52 3.45 2.92
N GLN A 113 8.96 4.28 1.98
CA GLN A 113 10.38 4.54 1.77
C GLN A 113 11.02 5.28 2.93
N ASN A 114 10.33 6.28 3.48
CA ASN A 114 10.89 7.16 4.50
C ASN A 114 10.78 6.59 5.92
N HIS A 115 9.71 5.85 6.22
CA HIS A 115 9.44 5.39 7.59
C HIS A 115 9.55 3.87 7.77
N TYR A 116 9.44 3.09 6.68
CA TYR A 116 9.46 1.63 6.72
C TYR A 116 10.43 1.00 5.71
N PRO A 117 11.68 1.49 5.61
CA PRO A 117 12.63 0.96 4.65
C PRO A 117 12.89 -0.52 4.92
N GLU A 118 12.94 -1.29 3.85
CA GLU A 118 13.28 -2.72 3.88
C GLU A 118 12.39 -3.58 4.80
N ARG A 119 11.12 -3.23 5.03
CA ARG A 119 10.21 -4.08 5.83
C ARG A 119 9.53 -5.19 5.04
N LEU A 120 9.45 -5.06 3.71
CA LEU A 120 8.85 -6.08 2.85
C LEU A 120 9.83 -7.23 2.63
N GLY A 121 9.42 -8.46 2.95
CA GLY A 121 10.15 -9.68 2.62
C GLY A 121 9.69 -10.31 1.31
N LEU A 122 8.39 -10.29 1.04
CA LEU A 122 7.75 -10.86 -0.15
C LEU A 122 6.41 -10.14 -0.40
N ALA A 123 6.12 -9.79 -1.65
CA ALA A 123 4.78 -9.36 -2.06
C ALA A 123 4.25 -10.31 -3.13
N ILE A 124 3.06 -10.87 -2.91
CA ILE A 124 2.37 -11.71 -3.87
C ILE A 124 1.13 -10.98 -4.36
N LEU A 125 1.06 -10.80 -5.68
CA LEU A 125 -0.10 -10.28 -6.38
C LEU A 125 -0.83 -11.48 -6.95
N TYR A 126 -1.98 -11.80 -6.36
CA TYR A 126 -2.76 -12.99 -6.68
C TYR A 126 -3.89 -12.67 -7.64
N ASN A 127 -3.92 -13.36 -8.77
CA ASN A 127 -4.85 -13.17 -9.90
C ASN A 127 -4.97 -11.71 -10.41
N PRO A 128 -3.88 -10.94 -10.61
CA PRO A 128 -4.00 -9.60 -11.19
C PRO A 128 -4.58 -9.69 -12.61
N PRO A 129 -5.54 -8.82 -12.99
CA PRO A 129 -6.06 -8.82 -14.35
C PRO A 129 -5.00 -8.32 -15.33
N LYS A 130 -5.09 -8.70 -16.61
CA LYS A 130 -4.09 -8.32 -17.63
C LYS A 130 -3.83 -6.81 -17.72
N VAL A 131 -4.88 -5.99 -17.57
CA VAL A 131 -4.77 -4.52 -17.56
C VAL A 131 -3.90 -3.99 -16.40
N PHE A 132 -3.69 -4.77 -15.34
CA PHE A 132 -2.80 -4.41 -14.24
C PHE A 132 -1.34 -4.31 -14.69
N GLU A 133 -0.91 -4.99 -15.76
CA GLU A 133 0.46 -4.88 -16.26
C GLU A 133 0.82 -3.44 -16.62
N SER A 134 -0.09 -2.70 -17.26
CA SER A 134 0.10 -1.28 -17.57
C SER A 134 0.19 -0.42 -16.30
N PHE A 135 -0.65 -0.71 -15.30
CA PHE A 135 -0.57 -0.03 -14.01
C PHE A 135 0.76 -0.33 -13.29
N TRP A 136 1.22 -1.58 -13.32
CA TRP A 136 2.49 -1.99 -12.74
C TRP A 136 3.68 -1.21 -13.33
N VAL A 137 3.70 -1.02 -14.65
CA VAL A 137 4.72 -0.20 -15.32
C VAL A 137 4.72 1.25 -14.82
N MET A 138 3.53 1.82 -14.55
CA MET A 138 3.41 3.19 -14.03
C MET A 138 3.85 3.32 -12.57
N VAL A 139 3.59 2.31 -11.73
CA VAL A 139 3.91 2.40 -10.28
C VAL A 139 5.31 1.94 -9.93
N ARG A 140 5.89 1.04 -10.74
CA ARG A 140 7.23 0.48 -10.50
C ARG A 140 8.33 1.53 -10.31
N PRO A 141 8.36 2.68 -11.02
CA PRO A 141 9.35 3.74 -10.78
C PRO A 141 9.31 4.33 -9.36
N PHE A 142 8.17 4.28 -8.69
CA PHE A 142 8.03 4.72 -7.29
C PHE A 142 8.49 3.67 -6.28
N LEU A 143 8.93 2.48 -6.73
CA LEU A 143 9.44 1.42 -5.87
C LEU A 143 10.94 1.28 -6.05
N GLU A 144 11.69 1.19 -4.95
CA GLU A 144 13.12 0.90 -5.02
C GLU A 144 13.35 -0.46 -5.73
N SER A 145 14.47 -0.58 -6.45
CA SER A 145 14.84 -1.78 -7.22
C SER A 145 14.72 -3.07 -6.40
N LYS A 146 15.15 -3.06 -5.13
CA LYS A 146 15.05 -4.21 -4.23
C LYS A 146 13.61 -4.61 -3.94
N THR A 147 12.73 -3.65 -3.69
CA THR A 147 11.29 -3.88 -3.46
C THR A 147 10.64 -4.52 -4.68
N SER A 148 10.92 -4.01 -5.89
CA SER A 148 10.35 -4.55 -7.13
C SER A 148 10.73 -6.02 -7.37
N LYS A 149 11.92 -6.46 -6.95
CA LYS A 149 12.39 -7.86 -7.07
C LYS A 149 11.68 -8.82 -6.11
N LYS A 150 11.12 -8.31 -5.02
CA LYS A 150 10.36 -9.08 -4.02
C LYS A 150 8.90 -9.31 -4.46
N VAL A 151 8.46 -8.70 -5.55
CA VAL A 151 7.09 -8.85 -6.09
C VAL A 151 6.99 -10.10 -6.94
N LYS A 152 5.99 -10.93 -6.66
CA LYS A 152 5.66 -12.17 -7.38
C LYS A 152 4.22 -12.13 -7.85
N PHE A 153 4.01 -12.50 -9.10
CA PHE A 153 2.69 -12.62 -9.71
C PHE A 153 2.26 -14.09 -9.63
N VAL A 154 1.08 -14.34 -9.10
CA VAL A 154 0.52 -15.69 -8.96
C VAL A 154 -0.84 -15.73 -9.65
N TYR A 155 -1.07 -16.75 -10.46
CA TYR A 155 -2.32 -16.98 -11.17
C TYR A 155 -2.87 -18.36 -10.83
N SER A 156 -4.12 -18.40 -10.37
CA SER A 156 -4.84 -19.61 -9.97
C SER A 156 -4.98 -20.66 -11.08
N ASN A 157 -4.92 -20.25 -12.34
CA ASN A 157 -4.94 -21.13 -13.51
C ASN A 157 -3.54 -21.53 -14.01
N ASN A 158 -2.47 -21.10 -13.36
CA ASN A 158 -1.10 -21.43 -13.72
C ASN A 158 -0.43 -22.25 -12.59
N PRO A 159 -0.29 -23.59 -12.77
CA PRO A 159 0.31 -24.48 -11.78
C PRO A 159 1.74 -24.12 -11.38
N GLU A 160 2.54 -23.55 -12.28
CA GLU A 160 3.91 -23.14 -11.97
C GLU A 160 3.93 -21.97 -11.00
N SER A 161 3.06 -20.98 -11.21
CA SER A 161 2.95 -19.83 -10.31
C SER A 161 2.36 -20.22 -8.95
N LEU A 162 1.50 -21.24 -8.90
CA LEU A 162 0.95 -21.76 -7.64
C LEU A 162 2.01 -22.43 -6.75
N LYS A 163 3.14 -22.89 -7.31
CA LYS A 163 4.27 -23.38 -6.50
C LYS A 163 4.77 -22.31 -5.54
N ILE A 164 4.75 -21.04 -5.95
CA ILE A 164 5.13 -19.91 -5.08
C ILE A 164 4.26 -19.90 -3.81
N MET A 165 2.97 -20.19 -3.93
CA MET A 165 2.08 -20.28 -2.76
C MET A 165 2.42 -21.47 -1.88
N ALA A 166 2.62 -22.65 -2.49
CA ALA A 166 2.96 -23.87 -1.75
C ALA A 166 4.29 -23.76 -0.99
N ASP A 167 5.29 -23.14 -1.63
CA ASP A 167 6.64 -22.95 -1.08
C ASP A 167 6.68 -21.93 0.06
N ASN A 168 5.73 -20.99 0.11
CA ASN A 168 5.72 -19.92 1.11
C ASN A 168 4.64 -20.10 2.18
N PHE A 169 3.58 -20.85 1.93
CA PHE A 169 2.45 -20.96 2.86
C PHE A 169 2.06 -22.41 3.18
N ASP A 170 1.51 -22.57 4.38
CA ASP A 170 0.81 -23.78 4.79
C ASP A 170 -0.60 -23.76 4.20
N ALA A 171 -0.88 -24.73 3.32
CA ALA A 171 -2.16 -24.81 2.61
C ALA A 171 -3.35 -24.98 3.55
N ASP A 172 -3.17 -25.59 4.72
CA ASP A 172 -4.27 -25.80 5.67
C ASP A 172 -4.65 -24.51 6.41
N LYS A 173 -3.73 -23.54 6.48
CA LYS A 173 -3.95 -22.23 7.13
C LYS A 173 -4.34 -21.12 6.14
N LEU A 174 -3.80 -21.19 4.92
CA LEU A 174 -4.02 -20.21 3.87
C LEU A 174 -5.51 -20.16 3.46
N GLU A 175 -6.05 -18.95 3.26
CA GLU A 175 -7.44 -18.74 2.85
C GLU A 175 -7.73 -19.35 1.48
N THR A 176 -8.97 -19.82 1.28
CA THR A 176 -9.43 -20.36 -0.01
C THR A 176 -9.37 -19.34 -1.15
N SER A 177 -9.49 -18.04 -0.87
CA SER A 177 -9.34 -16.97 -1.89
C SER A 177 -7.95 -16.96 -2.54
N PHE A 178 -6.95 -17.54 -1.86
CA PHE A 178 -5.57 -17.67 -2.35
C PHE A 178 -5.20 -19.11 -2.73
N GLY A 179 -6.19 -20.00 -2.86
CA GLY A 179 -5.99 -21.41 -3.19
C GLY A 179 -5.58 -22.31 -2.02
N GLY A 180 -5.72 -21.83 -0.78
CA GLY A 180 -5.57 -22.65 0.42
C GLY A 180 -6.84 -23.44 0.77
N LYS A 181 -6.86 -24.06 1.95
CA LYS A 181 -7.97 -24.89 2.45
C LYS A 181 -8.74 -24.26 3.62
N ASN A 182 -8.29 -23.14 4.15
CA ASN A 182 -8.99 -22.47 5.25
C ASN A 182 -10.18 -21.68 4.69
N PRO A 183 -11.44 -22.09 4.97
CA PRO A 183 -12.62 -21.40 4.46
C PRO A 183 -12.92 -20.12 5.24
N ILE A 184 -12.27 -19.91 6.39
CA ILE A 184 -12.47 -18.75 7.25
C ILE A 184 -11.68 -17.59 6.65
N GLY A 185 -12.36 -16.79 5.83
CA GLY A 185 -11.84 -15.54 5.30
C GLY A 185 -11.93 -14.39 6.31
N PHE A 186 -11.97 -13.16 5.79
CA PHE A 186 -12.12 -11.98 6.63
C PHE A 186 -13.52 -11.89 7.27
N ASN A 187 -13.55 -11.76 8.59
CA ASN A 187 -14.73 -11.40 9.37
C ASN A 187 -14.39 -10.19 10.25
N TYR A 188 -15.17 -9.11 10.14
CA TYR A 188 -14.87 -7.87 10.85
C TYR A 188 -15.02 -8.00 12.37
N GLU A 189 -16.00 -8.75 12.87
CA GLU A 189 -16.21 -8.93 14.30
C GLU A 189 -14.97 -9.61 14.92
N ASP A 190 -14.55 -10.74 14.35
CA ASP A 190 -13.36 -11.46 14.80
C ASP A 190 -12.08 -10.61 14.64
N TYR A 191 -11.99 -9.83 13.57
CA TYR A 191 -10.83 -8.96 13.34
C TYR A 191 -10.78 -7.79 14.32
N SER A 192 -11.92 -7.16 14.63
CA SER A 192 -12.01 -6.05 15.58
C SER A 192 -11.60 -6.49 16.99
N GLN A 193 -11.93 -7.73 17.38
CA GLN A 193 -11.47 -8.31 18.64
C GLN A 193 -9.94 -8.44 18.67
N ARG A 194 -9.32 -8.91 17.58
CA ARG A 194 -7.86 -8.94 17.45
C ARG A 194 -7.23 -7.56 17.47
N MET A 195 -7.85 -6.56 16.82
CA MET A 195 -7.39 -5.17 16.90
C MET A 195 -7.35 -4.68 18.35
N MET A 196 -8.36 -4.98 19.16
CA MET A 196 -8.37 -4.62 20.58
C MET A 196 -7.26 -5.31 21.39
N GLU A 197 -6.94 -6.57 21.08
CA GLU A 197 -5.82 -7.30 21.71
C GLU A 197 -4.47 -6.72 21.30
N ASP A 198 -4.32 -6.41 20.01
CA ASP A 198 -3.15 -5.79 19.42
C ASP A 198 -2.89 -4.39 20.01
N ASP A 199 -3.94 -3.60 20.19
CA ASP A 199 -3.88 -2.30 20.88
C ASP A 199 -3.37 -2.47 22.33
N LYS A 200 -3.90 -3.43 23.09
CA LYS A 200 -3.44 -3.71 24.47
C LYS A 200 -1.97 -4.12 24.50
N LYS A 201 -1.54 -4.95 23.54
CA LYS A 201 -0.14 -5.39 23.43
C LYS A 201 0.78 -4.21 23.12
N MET A 202 0.37 -3.34 22.21
CA MET A 202 1.08 -2.11 21.85
C MET A 202 1.19 -1.15 23.05
N THR A 203 0.11 -0.93 23.80
CA THR A 203 0.15 -0.11 25.03
C THR A 203 1.19 -0.65 26.02
N ARG A 204 1.18 -1.96 26.30
CA ARG A 204 2.18 -2.59 27.18
C ARG A 204 3.61 -2.44 26.66
N PHE A 205 3.81 -2.54 25.35
CA PHE A 205 5.12 -2.35 24.73
C PHE A 205 5.62 -0.91 24.96
N ILE A 206 4.77 0.09 24.80
CA ILE A 206 5.11 1.51 25.03
C ILE A 206 5.39 1.77 26.51
N ASP A 207 4.55 1.24 27.40
CA ASP A 207 4.71 1.39 28.86
C ASP A 207 6.01 0.77 29.36
N SER A 208 6.51 -0.26 28.68
CA SER A 208 7.81 -0.88 28.98
C SER A 208 9.02 0.01 28.64
N GLY A 209 8.79 1.19 28.04
CA GLY A 209 9.84 2.15 27.67
C GLY A 209 10.48 1.90 26.31
N CYS A 210 10.06 0.87 25.57
CA CYS A 210 10.49 0.63 24.20
C CYS A 210 9.67 1.52 23.25
N SER A 211 10.26 2.61 22.75
CA SER A 211 9.55 3.53 21.87
C SER A 211 9.68 3.12 20.40
N SER A 212 8.57 2.71 19.77
CA SER A 212 8.41 2.88 18.31
C SER A 212 8.13 4.36 18.05
N PRO A 213 9.03 5.13 17.40
CA PRO A 213 8.80 6.54 17.10
C PRO A 213 7.57 6.74 16.20
N THR A 214 7.31 5.77 15.31
CA THR A 214 6.24 5.85 14.31
C THR A 214 4.86 5.66 14.91
N TYR A 215 4.70 4.76 15.89
CA TYR A 215 3.41 4.59 16.57
C TYR A 215 3.06 5.77 17.50
N LYS A 216 4.05 6.36 18.18
CA LYS A 216 3.82 7.62 18.91
C LYS A 216 3.38 8.73 17.96
N ALA A 217 4.00 8.82 16.78
CA ALA A 217 3.59 9.76 15.72
C ALA A 217 2.22 9.45 15.08
N LEU A 218 1.76 8.20 15.12
CA LEU A 218 0.39 7.83 14.71
C LEU A 218 -0.67 8.37 15.68
N LEU A 219 -0.37 8.35 16.98
CA LEU A 219 -1.27 8.85 18.03
C LEU A 219 -1.15 10.37 18.23
N SER A 220 0.05 10.93 18.11
CA SER A 220 0.28 12.38 18.14
C SER A 220 0.17 12.96 16.74
N LYS A 221 -0.99 13.54 16.42
CA LYS A 221 -1.34 14.13 15.12
C LYS A 221 -0.19 14.84 14.35
N SER A 222 -0.23 14.67 13.02
CA SER A 222 0.30 15.51 11.90
C SER A 222 1.69 15.26 11.28
N GLN A 223 2.68 14.71 11.98
CA GLN A 223 4.05 14.74 11.42
C GLN A 223 4.32 13.81 10.21
N LEU A 224 3.58 12.71 10.03
CA LEU A 224 3.82 11.77 8.92
C LEU A 224 3.44 12.32 7.53
N LEU A 225 2.60 13.36 7.47
CA LEU A 225 2.18 14.00 6.21
C LEU A 225 2.75 15.42 6.07
N ASP A 226 2.98 16.13 7.17
CA ASP A 226 3.56 17.47 7.11
C ASP A 226 5.00 17.46 6.57
N SER A 227 5.78 16.38 6.82
CA SER A 227 7.12 16.21 6.23
C SER A 227 7.08 15.86 4.74
N ALA A 228 6.03 15.19 4.28
CA ALA A 228 5.85 14.84 2.86
C ALA A 228 5.34 16.04 2.04
N ALA A 229 4.62 16.96 2.67
CA ALA A 229 4.12 18.18 2.06
C ALA A 229 5.18 19.30 2.01
N SER A 230 6.09 19.38 3.01
CA SER A 230 7.11 20.44 3.08
C SER A 230 8.24 20.30 2.04
N ASP A 231 8.53 19.08 1.58
CA ASP A 231 9.65 18.83 0.67
C ASP A 231 9.32 19.03 -0.81
N PHE A 232 8.03 19.26 -1.16
CA PHE A 232 7.61 19.43 -2.55
C PHE A 232 7.44 20.89 -2.97
N ASP A 233 7.17 21.82 -2.03
CA ASP A 233 6.96 23.23 -2.35
C ASP A 233 8.27 23.99 -2.63
N SER A 234 9.43 23.38 -2.36
CA SER A 234 10.76 23.97 -2.57
C SER A 234 11.40 23.68 -3.93
N GLN A 235 10.69 23.07 -4.88
CA GLN A 235 11.21 22.86 -6.26
C GLN A 235 10.31 23.44 -7.37
N ALA A 236 9.35 24.30 -7.03
CA ALA A 236 8.54 25.03 -8.00
C ALA A 236 8.68 26.55 -7.82
N SER A 237 9.91 27.04 -7.81
CA SER A 237 10.20 28.45 -8.04
C SER A 237 11.64 28.54 -8.52
N ASP A 238 11.81 28.84 -9.81
CA ASP A 238 12.93 29.57 -10.43
C ASP A 238 13.05 29.16 -11.90
N ASP A 239 12.20 29.75 -12.76
CA ASP A 239 12.60 30.43 -14.00
C ASP A 239 11.33 30.82 -14.79
N GLU A 240 10.82 32.02 -14.54
CA GLU A 240 10.11 32.79 -15.57
C GLU A 240 10.93 34.05 -15.87
N SER A 241 11.40 34.14 -17.12
CA SER A 241 11.72 35.41 -17.75
C SER A 241 11.12 35.42 -19.14
N ASP A 242 10.16 36.32 -19.33
CA ASP A 242 9.46 36.69 -20.57
C ASP A 242 10.37 36.88 -21.79
N THR A 243 9.86 36.53 -22.96
CA THR A 243 9.61 37.50 -24.06
C THR A 243 8.81 36.87 -25.20
N ASP A 244 7.69 37.53 -25.55
CA ASP A 244 6.87 37.34 -26.74
C ASP A 244 7.64 37.61 -28.04
N GLU A 245 7.39 36.82 -29.10
CA GLU A 245 7.00 37.32 -30.43
C GLU A 245 6.65 36.16 -31.41
N ILE A 246 5.47 36.24 -32.02
CA ILE A 246 5.04 35.44 -33.19
C ILE A 246 5.41 36.22 -34.46
N PRO A 247 5.87 35.55 -35.52
CA PRO A 247 5.13 35.73 -36.78
C PRO A 247 4.89 34.45 -37.57
N SER A 248 3.65 34.34 -38.03
CA SER A 248 3.12 33.45 -39.05
C SER A 248 3.78 33.68 -40.42
N ASN A 249 4.19 32.63 -41.14
CA ASN A 249 3.86 32.45 -42.57
C ASN A 249 4.44 31.16 -43.21
N LEU A 250 3.62 30.57 -44.10
CA LEU A 250 3.92 29.88 -45.37
C LEU A 250 4.94 28.71 -45.35
N GLY A 251 4.67 27.52 -45.90
CA GLY A 251 3.61 27.05 -46.78
C GLY A 251 3.81 25.57 -47.12
N LEU A 252 2.75 24.94 -47.62
CA LEU A 252 2.74 23.60 -48.21
C LEU A 252 3.70 23.50 -49.41
N PRO A 253 4.08 22.28 -49.79
CA PRO A 253 3.56 21.79 -51.06
C PRO A 253 3.02 20.36 -50.99
N ASP A 254 1.85 20.18 -51.63
CA ASP A 254 1.44 18.94 -52.29
C ASP A 254 2.50 18.52 -53.32
N ASP A 255 2.70 17.23 -53.57
CA ASP A 255 2.01 16.55 -54.67
C ASP A 255 2.58 15.14 -54.98
N LYS A 256 1.69 14.29 -55.50
CA LYS A 256 1.87 13.04 -56.28
C LYS A 256 1.93 11.68 -55.59
N LEU A 257 0.73 11.09 -55.57
CA LEU A 257 0.41 9.71 -55.97
C LEU A 257 1.39 9.11 -56.99
N GLN A 258 1.79 7.86 -56.78
CA GLN A 258 1.37 6.78 -57.69
C GLN A 258 1.45 5.39 -57.05
N GLU A 259 0.30 4.75 -57.14
CA GLU A 259 -0.10 3.36 -57.01
C GLU A 259 0.77 2.40 -57.84
N ALA A 260 1.02 1.18 -57.34
CA ALA A 260 0.61 -0.09 -57.98
C ALA A 260 1.44 -1.31 -57.54
N THR A 261 0.71 -2.29 -57.00
CA THR A 261 0.76 -3.73 -57.31
C THR A 261 2.01 -4.58 -56.98
N SER A 262 1.84 -5.39 -55.93
CA SER A 262 2.02 -6.85 -55.87
C SER A 262 2.65 -7.59 -57.06
N ALA A 263 3.71 -8.37 -56.81
CA ALA A 263 3.87 -9.72 -57.37
C ALA A 263 4.84 -10.59 -56.54
N THR A 264 4.32 -11.72 -56.10
CA THR A 264 4.99 -12.91 -55.54
C THR A 264 5.79 -13.64 -56.62
N THR A 265 6.96 -14.23 -56.30
CA THR A 265 7.46 -15.61 -56.63
C THR A 265 9.00 -15.65 -56.60
N SER A 266 9.60 -16.38 -55.65
CA SER A 266 10.04 -17.79 -55.71
C SER A 266 11.24 -18.03 -56.64
N ASP A 267 12.39 -18.21 -56.02
CA ASP A 267 13.64 -18.69 -56.59
C ASP A 267 13.67 -20.23 -56.50
N SER A 268 13.71 -20.93 -57.62
CA SER A 268 14.30 -22.28 -57.76
C SER A 268 14.25 -22.80 -59.21
N ARG A 269 15.47 -23.01 -59.74
CA ARG A 269 15.88 -23.76 -60.94
C ARG A 269 15.73 -23.11 -62.32
#